data_AF-A0A8H4EQ74-F1
#
_entry.id   AF-A0A8H4EQ74-F1
#
_cell.length_a   1.000
_cell.length_b   1.000
_cell.length_c   1.000
_cell.angle_alpha   90.00
_cell.angle_beta   90.00
_cell.angle_gamma   90.00
#
_symmetry.space_group_name_H-M   'P 1'
#
loop_
_entity.id
_entity.type
_entity.pdbx_description
1 polymer ?
#
loop_
_entity_poly.entity_id
_entity_poly.type
_entity_poly.pdbx_seq_one_letter_code
_entity_poly.pdbx_strand_id
1 'polypeptide(L)'
;MSFRIIESFNTADYLLIIFLTFLLYLFRFYYDYFTRPNPLPGPLPLPFGLENLFFDGDFKRLTADLYQKYGDICEFRCSGYRRIVITKTDYFENLLSPSKNLALFAKFEHTPAMDLIGNFGRGMFLNINYETWKINKYFLLQSISTSGFNEEAIKRANELFEELDGHWNLLKKSQSCNDNWLEMDFLQWITRFMVDNISIVVTGEKGCSMAAYYNTFNSDKSESSLFDNSKSYNSDKFTQAVMIYIRGLMFLNIVHPFLRRYVPYFKKKTNVLLENGGYIISDTG
;
A
#
# COMPACT_ATOMS: atom_id res chain seq x y z
N MET A 1 22.79 45.41 -14.02
CA MET A 1 23.08 45.21 -15.45
C MET A 1 22.51 43.89 -16.02
N SER A 2 21.58 43.19 -15.33
CA SER A 2 21.06 41.88 -15.78
C SER A 2 19.64 41.93 -16.40
N PHE A 3 18.87 43.00 -16.17
CA PHE A 3 17.46 43.07 -16.61
C PHE A 3 17.25 43.53 -18.06
N ARG A 4 18.22 44.23 -18.68
CA ARG A 4 18.08 44.75 -20.06
C ARG A 4 18.18 43.70 -21.17
N ILE A 5 18.74 42.52 -20.89
CA ILE A 5 18.88 41.44 -21.88
C ILE A 5 17.57 40.67 -22.03
N ILE A 6 16.73 40.65 -20.98
CA ILE A 6 15.43 39.95 -21.02
C ILE A 6 14.41 40.78 -21.81
N GLU A 7 14.48 42.11 -21.76
CA GLU A 7 13.56 43.02 -22.49
C GLU A 7 13.75 43.03 -24.01
N SER A 8 14.86 42.51 -24.55
CA SER A 8 15.16 42.53 -25.98
C SER A 8 14.67 41.30 -26.77
N PHE A 9 14.14 40.29 -26.08
CA PHE A 9 13.65 39.07 -26.74
C PHE A 9 12.21 39.24 -27.23
N ASN A 10 11.96 38.86 -28.47
CA ASN A 10 10.59 38.78 -28.98
C ASN A 10 9.96 37.41 -28.60
N THR A 11 8.66 37.26 -28.83
CA THR A 11 7.92 36.02 -28.52
C THR A 11 8.51 34.77 -29.19
N ALA A 12 8.98 34.88 -30.43
CA ALA A 12 9.59 33.77 -31.16
C ALA A 12 10.93 33.35 -30.54
N ASP A 13 11.72 34.29 -30.03
CA ASP A 13 12.98 33.97 -29.34
C ASP A 13 12.72 33.18 -28.05
N TYR A 14 11.69 33.55 -27.28
CA TYR A 14 11.28 32.78 -26.11
C TYR A 14 10.82 31.36 -26.49
N LEU A 15 10.02 31.23 -27.55
CA LEU A 15 9.59 29.91 -28.05
C LEU A 15 10.79 29.07 -28.49
N LEU A 16 11.77 29.67 -29.15
CA LEU A 16 12.99 29.01 -29.59
C LEU A 16 13.86 28.56 -28.41
N ILE A 17 14.01 29.40 -27.37
CA ILE A 17 14.72 29.03 -26.13
C ILE A 17 14.01 27.87 -25.44
N ILE A 18 12.67 27.89 -25.33
CA ILE A 18 11.88 26.81 -24.74
C ILE A 18 12.08 25.51 -25.53
N PHE A 19 12.01 25.59 -26.86
CA PHE A 19 12.19 24.43 -27.74
C PHE A 19 13.60 23.84 -27.65
N LEU A 20 14.65 24.67 -27.68
CA LEU A 20 16.03 24.23 -27.53
C LEU A 20 16.27 23.61 -26.15
N THR A 21 15.72 24.21 -25.10
CA THR A 21 15.81 23.66 -23.73
C THR A 21 15.13 22.29 -23.65
N PHE A 22 13.97 22.15 -24.27
CA PHE A 22 13.25 20.88 -24.36
C PHE A 22 14.05 19.81 -25.12
N LEU A 23 14.63 20.15 -26.27
CA LEU A 23 15.49 19.24 -27.03
C LEU A 23 16.73 18.81 -26.25
N LEU A 24 17.40 19.76 -25.58
CA LEU A 24 18.57 19.46 -24.75
C LEU A 24 18.20 18.51 -23.59
N TYR A 25 17.03 18.72 -22.98
CA TYR A 25 16.50 17.83 -21.95
C TYR A 25 16.26 16.41 -22.50
N LEU A 26 15.60 16.28 -23.66
CA LEU A 26 15.36 14.98 -24.28
C LEU A 26 16.68 14.28 -24.63
N PHE A 27 17.63 15.01 -25.20
CA PHE A 27 18.94 14.47 -25.55
C PHE A 27 19.66 13.96 -24.31
N ARG A 28 19.74 14.77 -23.25
CA ARG A 28 20.33 14.36 -21.97
C ARG A 28 19.65 13.14 -21.38
N PHE A 29 18.31 13.12 -21.37
CA PHE A 29 17.53 12.01 -20.84
C PHE A 29 17.86 10.68 -21.54
N TYR A 30 17.89 10.68 -22.87
CA TYR A 30 18.20 9.46 -23.64
C TYR A 30 19.69 9.13 -23.63
N TYR A 31 20.58 10.12 -23.59
CA TYR A 31 22.01 9.90 -23.39
C TYR A 31 22.27 9.17 -22.07
N ASP A 32 21.69 9.67 -20.97
CA ASP A 32 21.79 9.04 -19.64
C ASP A 32 21.19 7.63 -19.64
N TYR A 33 20.11 7.40 -20.39
CA TYR A 33 19.53 6.08 -20.55
C TYR A 33 20.48 5.14 -21.31
N PHE A 34 20.96 5.49 -22.50
CA PHE A 34 21.79 4.59 -23.32
C PHE A 34 23.19 4.35 -22.74
N THR A 35 23.71 5.26 -21.92
CA THR A 35 25.02 5.14 -21.26
C THR A 35 24.97 4.56 -19.84
N ARG A 36 23.79 4.12 -19.38
CA ARG A 36 23.60 3.60 -18.02
C ARG A 36 24.42 2.33 -17.72
N PRO A 37 24.84 2.13 -16.47
CA PRO A 37 25.54 0.91 -16.08
C PRO A 37 24.58 -0.31 -16.08
N ASN A 38 25.09 -1.43 -16.58
CA ASN A 38 24.39 -2.72 -16.66
C ASN A 38 23.02 -2.59 -17.35
N PRO A 39 22.97 -2.26 -18.65
CA PRO A 39 21.72 -2.14 -19.38
C PRO A 39 21.00 -3.49 -19.43
N LEU A 40 19.73 -3.51 -19.03
CA LEU A 40 18.85 -4.67 -19.14
C LEU A 40 17.83 -4.44 -20.26
N PRO A 41 17.29 -5.52 -20.86
CA PRO A 41 16.23 -5.40 -21.85
C PRO A 41 14.98 -4.79 -21.19
N GLY A 42 14.22 -4.01 -21.94
CA GLY A 42 13.06 -3.30 -21.40
C GLY A 42 12.45 -2.31 -22.39
N PRO A 43 11.25 -1.78 -22.09
CA PRO A 43 10.65 -0.72 -22.88
C PRO A 43 11.51 0.54 -22.83
N LEU A 44 11.53 1.27 -23.94
CA LEU A 44 12.16 2.59 -24.00
C LEU A 44 11.42 3.53 -23.04
N PRO A 45 12.11 4.18 -22.09
CA PRO A 45 11.46 5.06 -21.14
C PRO A 45 10.96 6.33 -21.81
N LEU A 46 9.93 6.91 -21.22
CA LEU A 46 9.36 8.17 -21.66
C LEU A 46 9.89 9.32 -20.80
N PRO A 47 10.20 10.47 -21.41
CA PRO A 47 10.59 11.65 -20.66
C PRO A 47 9.45 12.10 -19.72
N PHE A 48 9.78 12.88 -18.70
CA PHE A 48 8.82 13.46 -17.73
C PHE A 48 8.01 12.46 -16.88
N GLY A 49 8.41 11.19 -16.80
CA GLY A 49 7.68 10.21 -15.99
C GLY A 49 6.31 9.83 -16.58
N LEU A 50 6.13 10.02 -17.89
CA LEU A 50 4.89 9.72 -18.61
C LEU A 50 4.57 8.23 -18.65
N GLU A 51 5.50 7.34 -18.27
CA GLU A 51 5.26 5.89 -18.19
C GLU A 51 4.08 5.55 -17.27
N ASN A 52 3.83 6.38 -16.25
CA ASN A 52 2.70 6.21 -15.34
C ASN A 52 1.32 6.33 -16.03
N LEU A 53 1.24 6.97 -17.20
CA LEU A 53 0.00 7.07 -17.97
C LEU A 53 -0.39 5.75 -18.62
N PHE A 54 0.59 4.89 -18.90
CA PHE A 54 0.38 3.59 -19.53
C PHE A 54 0.19 2.47 -18.50
N PHE A 55 0.31 2.80 -17.21
CA PHE A 55 0.07 1.85 -16.13
C PHE A 55 -1.41 1.87 -15.72
N ASP A 56 -2.10 0.77 -15.97
CA ASP A 56 -3.54 0.60 -15.65
C ASP A 56 -3.78 0.26 -14.16
N GLY A 57 -2.72 0.13 -13.36
CA GLY A 57 -2.80 -0.27 -11.96
C GLY A 57 -2.58 -1.76 -11.74
N ASP A 58 -2.55 -2.56 -12.80
CA ASP A 58 -2.36 -4.01 -12.71
C ASP A 58 -0.87 -4.38 -12.89
N PHE A 59 -0.15 -4.44 -11.78
CA PHE A 59 1.25 -4.88 -11.78
C PHE A 59 1.42 -6.33 -12.26
N LYS A 60 0.43 -7.20 -12.08
CA LYS A 60 0.53 -8.61 -12.51
C LYS A 60 0.48 -8.71 -14.02
N ARG A 61 -0.41 -7.96 -14.65
CA ARG A 61 -0.48 -7.87 -16.11
C ARG A 61 0.78 -7.23 -16.67
N LEU A 62 1.21 -6.10 -16.10
CA LEU A 62 2.43 -5.41 -16.54
C LEU A 62 3.66 -6.34 -16.50
N THR A 63 3.86 -7.07 -15.41
CA THR A 63 5.01 -7.98 -15.29
C THR A 63 4.91 -9.18 -16.23
N ALA A 64 3.71 -9.68 -16.50
CA ALA A 64 3.49 -10.73 -17.50
C ALA A 64 3.83 -10.27 -18.93
N ASP A 65 3.39 -9.07 -19.31
CA ASP A 65 3.69 -8.48 -20.63
C ASP A 65 5.20 -8.21 -20.80
N LEU A 66 5.84 -7.69 -19.74
CA LEU A 66 7.29 -7.48 -19.71
C LEU A 66 8.06 -8.79 -19.84
N TYR A 67 7.63 -9.82 -19.12
CA TYR A 67 8.22 -11.16 -19.19
C TYR A 67 8.11 -11.74 -20.60
N GLN A 68 6.92 -11.70 -21.19
CA GLN A 68 6.69 -12.24 -22.53
C GLN A 68 7.57 -11.57 -23.60
N LYS A 69 7.86 -10.27 -23.45
CA LYS A 69 8.60 -9.48 -24.44
C LYS A 69 10.11 -9.43 -24.20
N TYR A 70 10.56 -9.40 -22.95
CA TYR A 70 11.95 -9.12 -22.58
C TYR A 70 12.63 -10.26 -21.81
N GLY A 71 11.89 -11.29 -21.39
CA GLY A 71 12.41 -12.48 -20.73
C GLY A 71 12.51 -12.38 -19.21
N ASP A 72 13.37 -13.23 -18.63
CA ASP A 72 13.42 -13.49 -17.18
C ASP A 72 13.89 -12.32 -16.31
N ILE A 73 14.68 -11.42 -16.88
CA ILE A 73 15.18 -10.21 -16.24
C ILE A 73 14.97 -9.05 -17.21
N CYS A 74 14.19 -8.07 -16.78
CA CYS A 74 13.99 -6.86 -17.55
C CYS A 74 13.94 -5.64 -16.64
N GLU A 75 14.13 -4.48 -17.23
CA GLU A 75 13.96 -3.21 -16.53
C GLU A 75 12.84 -2.39 -17.16
N PHE A 76 12.18 -1.58 -16.36
CA PHE A 76 11.26 -0.56 -16.84
C PHE A 76 11.35 0.67 -15.95
N ARG A 77 10.87 1.81 -16.45
CA ARG A 77 10.74 3.02 -15.63
C ARG A 77 9.31 3.17 -15.12
N CYS A 78 9.18 3.50 -13.84
CA CYS A 78 7.89 3.81 -13.23
C CYS A 78 8.09 4.85 -12.12
N SER A 79 7.27 5.89 -12.14
CA SER A 79 7.36 7.08 -11.29
C SER A 79 8.74 7.77 -11.35
N GLY A 80 9.40 7.72 -12.50
CA GLY A 80 10.73 8.31 -12.72
C GLY A 80 11.91 7.46 -12.26
N TYR A 81 11.65 6.27 -11.68
CA TYR A 81 12.69 5.37 -11.17
C TYR A 81 12.87 4.15 -12.07
N ARG A 82 14.10 3.66 -12.17
CA ARG A 82 14.45 2.39 -12.83
C ARG A 82 14.06 1.23 -11.91
N ARG A 83 13.16 0.37 -12.36
CA ARG A 83 12.74 -0.86 -11.67
C ARG A 83 13.24 -2.06 -12.46
N ILE A 84 13.76 -3.05 -11.76
CA ILE A 84 14.20 -4.32 -12.34
C ILE A 84 13.20 -5.39 -11.91
N VAL A 85 12.63 -6.09 -12.88
CA VAL A 85 11.75 -7.24 -12.65
C VAL A 85 12.58 -8.49 -12.82
N ILE A 86 12.46 -9.39 -11.84
CA ILE A 86 13.07 -10.72 -11.86
C ILE A 86 11.91 -11.71 -11.77
N THR A 87 11.74 -12.56 -12.78
CA THR A 87 10.65 -13.55 -12.81
C THR A 87 11.12 -14.96 -12.53
N LYS A 88 12.38 -15.28 -12.84
CA LYS A 88 12.94 -16.63 -12.62
C LYS A 88 13.30 -16.85 -11.14
N THR A 89 12.81 -17.96 -10.59
CA THR A 89 13.00 -18.34 -9.18
C THR A 89 14.47 -18.45 -8.79
N ASP A 90 15.31 -19.10 -9.61
CA ASP A 90 16.74 -19.27 -9.33
C ASP A 90 17.46 -17.93 -9.09
N TYR A 91 17.09 -16.89 -9.86
CA TYR A 91 17.68 -15.56 -9.71
C TYR A 91 17.22 -14.88 -8.42
N PHE A 92 15.95 -15.07 -8.06
CA PHE A 92 15.39 -14.56 -6.83
C PHE A 92 16.01 -15.25 -5.60
N GLU A 93 16.10 -16.58 -5.59
CA GLU A 93 16.75 -17.34 -4.50
C GLU A 93 18.22 -16.96 -4.34
N ASN A 94 18.94 -16.81 -5.46
CA ASN A 94 20.32 -16.36 -5.46
C ASN A 94 20.46 -14.91 -4.96
N LEU A 95 19.42 -14.07 -5.09
CA LEU A 95 19.38 -12.73 -4.49
C LEU A 95 19.13 -12.81 -2.97
N LEU A 96 18.27 -13.74 -2.53
CA LEU A 96 17.95 -13.98 -1.12
C LEU A 96 19.05 -14.73 -0.35
N SER A 97 20.05 -15.28 -1.05
CA SER A 97 21.07 -16.13 -0.45
C SER A 97 21.82 -15.45 0.71
N PRO A 98 21.94 -16.10 1.90
CA PRO A 98 22.61 -15.51 3.07
C PRO A 98 24.07 -15.11 2.80
N SER A 99 24.74 -15.83 1.91
CA SER A 99 26.15 -15.60 1.53
C SER A 99 26.39 -14.25 0.86
N LYS A 100 25.36 -13.63 0.27
CA LYS A 100 25.48 -12.31 -0.36
C LYS A 100 25.29 -11.15 0.60
N ASN A 101 24.99 -11.40 1.88
CA ASN A 101 24.80 -10.39 2.94
C ASN A 101 23.91 -9.20 2.51
N LEU A 102 23.07 -9.38 1.50
CA LEU A 102 22.07 -8.41 1.14
C LEU A 102 20.95 -8.61 2.15
N ALA A 103 21.09 -7.99 3.32
CA ALA A 103 19.93 -7.66 4.11
C ALA A 103 19.02 -6.90 3.15
N LEU A 104 17.98 -7.56 2.64
CA LEU A 104 17.01 -6.96 1.75
C LEU A 104 16.21 -5.96 2.55
N PHE A 105 16.85 -4.83 2.74
CA PHE A 105 16.24 -3.61 3.13
C PHE A 105 15.51 -3.12 1.89
N ALA A 106 14.23 -3.46 1.81
CA ALA A 106 13.33 -2.91 0.82
C ALA A 106 13.21 -1.40 1.09
N LYS A 107 14.18 -0.64 0.59
CA LYS A 107 14.16 0.81 0.71
C LYS A 107 12.99 1.30 -0.13
N PHE A 108 11.94 1.78 0.54
CA PHE A 108 10.94 2.56 -0.15
C PHE A 108 11.60 3.85 -0.64
N GLU A 109 11.43 4.11 -1.94
CA GLU A 109 11.86 5.36 -2.55
C GLU A 109 11.13 6.50 -1.86
N HIS A 110 11.88 7.47 -1.32
CA HIS A 110 11.27 8.68 -0.79
C HIS A 110 10.55 9.39 -1.93
N THR A 111 9.26 9.65 -1.72
CA THR A 111 8.49 10.54 -2.57
C THR A 111 7.99 11.71 -1.72
N PRO A 112 7.87 12.93 -2.26
CA PRO A 112 7.24 14.05 -1.54
C PRO A 112 5.81 13.74 -1.08
N ALA A 113 5.18 12.75 -1.71
CA ALA A 113 3.90 12.20 -1.32
C ALA A 113 3.90 11.55 0.07
N MET A 114 5.02 10.99 0.49
CA MET A 114 5.16 10.26 1.75
C MET A 114 5.42 11.20 2.92
N ASP A 115 6.04 12.36 2.70
CA ASP A 115 6.20 13.39 3.72
C ASP A 115 4.84 13.95 4.18
N LEU A 116 3.90 14.07 3.24
CA LEU A 116 2.50 14.48 3.52
C LEU A 116 1.80 13.58 4.54
N ILE A 117 2.26 12.34 4.68
CA ILE A 117 1.63 11.31 5.51
C ILE A 117 2.23 11.28 6.92
N GLY A 118 3.37 11.94 7.15
CA GLY A 118 4.02 12.07 8.47
C GLY A 118 4.66 10.78 9.04
N ASN A 119 4.37 9.62 8.45
CA ASN A 119 4.86 8.31 8.91
C ASN A 119 6.10 7.79 8.14
N PHE A 120 6.66 8.61 7.25
CA PHE A 120 7.82 8.20 6.45
C PHE A 120 9.09 8.10 7.31
N GLY A 121 9.86 7.03 7.10
CA GLY A 121 11.06 6.75 7.88
C GLY A 121 10.83 6.10 9.25
N ARG A 122 9.58 5.72 9.57
CA ARG A 122 9.22 5.04 10.83
C ARG A 122 8.68 3.62 10.59
N GLY A 123 8.64 2.81 11.65
CA GLY A 123 8.13 1.44 11.62
C GLY A 123 9.05 0.45 10.88
N MET A 124 8.47 -0.61 10.31
CA MET A 124 9.20 -1.56 9.46
C MET A 124 8.98 -1.33 7.96
N PHE A 125 7.75 -1.02 7.54
CA PHE A 125 7.37 -1.02 6.13
C PHE A 125 7.86 0.23 5.37
N LEU A 126 7.72 1.43 5.95
CA LEU A 126 8.13 2.70 5.32
C LEU A 126 9.46 3.24 5.87
N ASN A 127 10.25 2.38 6.51
CA ASN A 127 11.52 2.79 7.09
C ASN A 127 12.59 2.93 6.01
N ILE A 128 13.30 4.05 6.01
CA ILE A 128 14.41 4.34 5.08
C ILE A 128 15.79 4.25 5.74
N ASN A 129 15.81 4.20 7.07
CA ASN A 129 17.04 4.09 7.85
C ASN A 129 17.28 2.61 8.17
N TYR A 130 18.36 2.07 7.61
CA TYR A 130 18.73 0.66 7.79
C TYR A 130 18.97 0.28 9.25
N GLU A 131 19.63 1.14 10.04
CA GLU A 131 19.94 0.85 11.44
C GLU A 131 18.67 0.81 12.29
N THR A 132 17.79 1.80 12.12
CA THR A 132 16.49 1.81 12.82
C THR A 132 15.62 0.64 12.38
N TRP A 133 15.59 0.32 11.09
CA TRP A 133 14.84 -0.83 10.58
C TRP A 133 15.36 -2.15 11.13
N LYS A 134 16.68 -2.33 11.21
CA LYS A 134 17.31 -3.53 11.76
C LYS A 134 16.92 -3.76 13.21
N ILE A 135 16.92 -2.69 14.02
CA ILE A 135 16.49 -2.73 15.42
C ILE A 135 15.00 -3.10 15.52
N ASN A 136 14.13 -2.42 14.76
CA ASN A 136 12.69 -2.68 14.76
C ASN A 136 12.38 -4.12 14.31
N LYS A 137 13.06 -4.60 13.27
CA LYS A 137 12.94 -5.98 12.78
C LYS A 137 13.37 -6.98 13.84
N TYR A 138 14.51 -6.74 14.51
CA TYR A 138 14.98 -7.60 15.58
C TYR A 138 13.96 -7.68 16.71
N PHE A 139 13.47 -6.54 17.19
CA PHE A 139 12.46 -6.47 18.24
C PHE A 139 11.20 -7.25 17.86
N LEU A 140 10.63 -6.97 16.67
CA LEU A 140 9.43 -7.66 16.21
C LEU A 140 9.65 -9.17 16.10
N LEU A 141 10.74 -9.62 15.48
CA LEU A 141 11.06 -11.04 15.33
C LEU A 141 11.18 -11.71 16.69
N GLN A 142 11.85 -11.08 17.65
CA GLN A 142 11.97 -11.64 18.99
C GLN A 142 10.60 -11.78 19.67
N SER A 143 9.71 -10.79 19.53
CA SER A 143 8.37 -10.84 20.11
C SER A 143 7.53 -11.98 19.51
N ILE A 144 7.49 -12.10 18.17
CA ILE A 144 6.60 -13.06 17.49
C ILE A 144 7.18 -14.48 17.38
N SER A 145 8.48 -14.67 17.61
CA SER A 145 9.12 -16.00 17.46
C SER A 145 9.10 -16.82 18.76
N THR A 146 8.54 -16.30 19.85
CA THR A 146 8.45 -17.04 21.11
C THR A 146 7.41 -18.16 20.99
N SER A 147 7.67 -19.31 21.62
CA SER A 147 6.69 -20.41 21.64
C SER A 147 5.38 -20.00 22.31
N GLY A 148 5.46 -19.21 23.40
CA GLY A 148 4.29 -18.68 24.09
C GLY A 148 3.42 -17.77 23.22
N PHE A 149 4.03 -16.96 22.35
CA PHE A 149 3.28 -16.17 21.36
C PHE A 149 2.52 -17.08 20.39
N ASN A 150 3.17 -18.11 19.84
CA ASN A 150 2.53 -19.03 18.90
C ASN A 150 1.38 -19.82 19.54
N GLU A 151 1.58 -20.33 20.76
CA GLU A 151 0.55 -21.07 21.50
C GLU A 151 -0.68 -20.19 21.78
N GLU A 152 -0.46 -18.97 22.27
CA GLU A 152 -1.54 -18.02 22.54
C GLU A 152 -2.23 -17.58 21.24
N ALA A 153 -1.49 -17.28 20.17
CA ALA A 153 -2.05 -16.89 18.89
C ALA A 153 -2.95 -17.99 18.30
N ILE A 154 -2.52 -19.27 18.37
CA ILE A 154 -3.32 -20.42 17.92
C ILE A 154 -4.59 -20.56 18.77
N LYS A 155 -4.45 -20.48 20.10
CA LYS A 155 -5.59 -20.54 21.02
C LYS A 155 -6.62 -19.46 20.72
N ARG A 156 -6.17 -18.21 20.56
CA ARG A 156 -7.05 -17.07 20.26
C ARG A 156 -7.71 -17.19 18.89
N ALA A 157 -6.98 -17.66 17.89
CA ALA A 157 -7.55 -17.91 16.57
C ALA A 157 -8.68 -18.94 16.62
N ASN A 158 -8.52 -20.02 17.40
CA ASN A 158 -9.57 -21.01 17.60
C ASN A 158 -10.77 -20.42 18.34
N GLU A 159 -10.56 -19.67 19.43
CA GLU A 159 -11.64 -18.98 20.16
C GLU A 159 -12.45 -18.04 19.25
N LEU A 160 -11.77 -17.30 18.37
CA LEU A 160 -12.44 -16.42 17.38
C LEU A 160 -13.15 -17.21 16.28
N PHE A 161 -12.63 -18.37 15.90
CA PHE A 161 -13.27 -19.23 14.90
C PHE A 161 -14.57 -19.84 15.44
N GLU A 162 -14.58 -20.30 16.69
CA GLU A 162 -15.80 -20.74 17.37
C GLU A 162 -16.83 -19.60 17.48
N GLU A 163 -16.38 -18.37 17.74
CA GLU A 163 -17.26 -17.19 17.73
C GLU A 163 -17.87 -16.93 16.34
N LEU A 164 -17.05 -17.02 15.29
CA LEU A 164 -17.48 -16.89 13.90
C LEU A 164 -18.52 -17.97 13.51
N ASP A 165 -18.26 -19.22 13.85
CA ASP A 165 -19.19 -20.34 13.62
C ASP A 165 -20.51 -20.12 14.38
N GLY A 166 -20.44 -19.62 15.62
CA GLY A 166 -21.59 -19.20 16.40
C GLY A 166 -22.45 -18.16 15.68
N HIS A 167 -21.83 -17.09 15.15
CA HIS A 167 -22.53 -16.05 14.38
C HIS A 167 -23.20 -16.62 13.13
N TRP A 168 -22.51 -17.48 12.37
CA TRP A 168 -23.07 -18.13 11.18
C TRP A 168 -24.24 -19.05 11.51
N ASN A 169 -24.15 -19.83 12.59
CA ASN A 169 -25.23 -20.68 13.05
C ASN A 169 -26.47 -19.88 13.49
N LEU A 170 -26.27 -18.72 14.12
CA LEU A 170 -27.37 -17.81 14.49
C LEU A 170 -28.01 -17.17 13.26
N LEU A 171 -27.22 -16.72 12.28
CA LEU A 171 -27.75 -16.18 11.01
C LEU A 171 -28.53 -17.23 10.23
N LYS A 172 -28.02 -18.46 10.18
CA LYS A 172 -28.73 -19.57 9.56
C LYS A 172 -30.11 -19.77 10.19
N LYS A 173 -30.21 -19.69 11.52
CA LYS A 173 -31.49 -19.81 12.25
C LYS A 173 -32.41 -18.61 12.06
N SER A 174 -31.87 -17.39 11.94
CA SER A 174 -32.67 -16.16 11.88
C SER A 174 -33.17 -15.83 10.47
N GLN A 175 -32.41 -16.18 9.43
CA GLN A 175 -32.70 -15.85 8.04
C GLN A 175 -33.23 -17.02 7.22
N SER A 176 -32.97 -18.27 7.61
CA SER A 176 -33.56 -19.42 6.92
C SER A 176 -34.94 -19.75 7.47
N CYS A 177 -35.98 -19.40 6.70
CA CYS A 177 -37.34 -19.81 7.01
C CYS A 177 -37.71 -21.19 6.45
N ASN A 178 -36.90 -21.86 5.60
CA ASN A 178 -37.21 -23.20 5.09
C ASN A 178 -36.06 -23.99 4.40
N ASP A 179 -34.87 -23.40 4.19
CA ASP A 179 -33.81 -24.02 3.38
C ASP A 179 -32.50 -24.23 4.18
N ASN A 180 -31.81 -25.36 3.96
CA ASN A 180 -30.60 -25.71 4.72
C ASN A 180 -29.34 -24.88 4.40
N TRP A 181 -29.43 -23.89 3.50
CA TRP A 181 -28.30 -23.12 3.00
C TRP A 181 -28.43 -21.63 3.37
N LEU A 182 -27.29 -20.99 3.65
CA LEU A 182 -27.18 -19.58 4.01
C LEU A 182 -26.27 -18.92 2.96
N GLU A 183 -26.79 -17.93 2.24
CA GLU A 183 -25.97 -17.09 1.38
C GLU A 183 -25.25 -16.04 2.23
N MET A 184 -23.93 -15.92 2.08
CA MET A 184 -23.15 -14.94 2.82
C MET A 184 -22.00 -14.39 2.00
N ASP A 185 -21.65 -13.13 2.26
CA ASP A 185 -20.43 -12.52 1.73
C ASP A 185 -19.22 -13.00 2.56
N PHE A 186 -18.59 -14.08 2.10
CA PHE A 186 -17.44 -14.68 2.78
C PHE A 186 -16.25 -13.72 2.88
N LEU A 187 -16.06 -12.83 1.89
CA LEU A 187 -14.96 -11.86 1.90
C LEU A 187 -15.10 -10.89 3.08
N GLN A 188 -16.32 -10.43 3.33
CA GLN A 188 -16.62 -9.53 4.45
C GLN A 188 -16.40 -10.21 5.80
N TRP A 189 -16.77 -11.49 5.94
CA TRP A 189 -16.55 -12.26 7.17
C TRP A 189 -15.07 -12.50 7.44
N ILE A 190 -14.32 -13.03 6.47
CA ILE A 190 -12.90 -13.32 6.64
C ILE A 190 -12.10 -12.05 6.90
N THR A 191 -12.44 -10.95 6.22
CA THR A 191 -11.77 -9.67 6.47
C THR A 191 -11.90 -9.25 7.94
N ARG A 192 -13.09 -9.37 8.53
CA ARG A 192 -13.34 -8.99 9.93
C ARG A 192 -12.77 -9.99 10.93
N PHE A 193 -12.82 -11.28 10.61
CA PHE A 193 -12.12 -12.31 11.37
C PHE A 193 -10.61 -12.02 11.45
N MET A 194 -9.98 -11.68 10.32
CA MET A 194 -8.55 -11.33 10.30
C MET A 194 -8.25 -10.06 11.10
N VAL A 195 -9.14 -9.08 11.08
CA VAL A 195 -9.02 -7.85 11.88
C VAL A 195 -9.06 -8.15 13.37
N ASP A 196 -10.01 -8.97 13.82
CA ASP A 196 -10.13 -9.34 15.23
C ASP A 196 -8.93 -10.18 15.70
N ASN A 197 -8.42 -11.08 14.84
CA ASN A 197 -7.19 -11.83 15.11
C ASN A 197 -5.99 -10.90 15.27
N ILE A 198 -5.77 -9.97 14.32
CA ILE A 198 -4.65 -9.03 14.37
C ILE A 198 -4.78 -8.12 15.61
N SER A 199 -5.98 -7.64 15.93
CA SER A 199 -6.22 -6.82 17.12
C SER A 199 -5.78 -7.54 18.38
N ILE A 200 -6.25 -8.77 18.61
CA ILE A 200 -5.88 -9.54 19.81
C ILE A 200 -4.37 -9.79 19.87
N VAL A 201 -3.76 -10.13 18.73
CA VAL A 201 -2.32 -10.42 18.67
C VAL A 201 -1.46 -9.16 18.94
N VAL A 202 -1.91 -7.99 18.50
CA VAL A 202 -1.15 -6.74 18.60
C VAL A 202 -1.43 -6.00 19.91
N THR A 203 -2.69 -5.94 20.34
CA THR A 203 -3.13 -5.11 21.49
C THR A 203 -3.51 -5.95 22.71
N GLY A 204 -3.70 -7.26 22.57
CA GLY A 204 -4.27 -8.12 23.60
C GLY A 204 -5.80 -7.99 23.72
N GLU A 205 -6.43 -7.10 22.96
CA GLU A 205 -7.87 -6.83 23.04
C GLU A 205 -8.62 -7.27 21.78
N LYS A 206 -9.87 -7.72 21.99
CA LYS A 206 -10.80 -8.05 20.90
C LYS A 206 -11.15 -6.80 20.10
N GLY A 207 -11.00 -6.89 18.77
CA GLY A 207 -11.45 -5.87 17.84
C GLY A 207 -12.98 -5.79 17.70
N CYS A 208 -13.72 -6.84 18.05
CA CYS A 208 -15.19 -6.88 17.94
C CYS A 208 -15.76 -6.50 16.56
N SER A 209 -14.99 -6.66 15.48
CA SER A 209 -15.42 -6.34 14.11
C SER A 209 -16.40 -7.39 13.59
N MET A 210 -16.20 -8.67 13.89
CA MET A 210 -17.16 -9.73 13.52
C MET A 210 -18.53 -9.52 14.17
N ALA A 211 -18.54 -9.20 15.47
CA ALA A 211 -19.77 -8.91 16.20
C ALA A 211 -20.47 -7.66 15.66
N ALA A 212 -19.72 -6.60 15.32
CA ALA A 212 -20.27 -5.40 14.68
C ALA A 212 -21.02 -5.76 13.39
N TYR A 213 -20.43 -6.63 12.57
CA TYR A 213 -21.01 -7.05 11.30
C TYR A 213 -22.21 -7.94 11.46
N TYR A 214 -22.16 -8.91 12.38
CA TYR A 214 -23.31 -9.73 12.75
C TYR A 214 -24.52 -8.87 13.12
N ASN A 215 -24.31 -7.79 13.89
CA ASN A 215 -25.39 -6.90 14.31
C ASN A 215 -26.06 -6.16 13.15
N THR A 216 -25.37 -5.93 12.03
CA THR A 216 -25.97 -5.31 10.84
C THR A 216 -27.07 -6.15 10.20
N PHE A 217 -27.10 -7.46 10.45
CA PHE A 217 -28.14 -8.36 9.96
C PHE A 217 -29.36 -8.45 10.89
N ASN A 218 -29.26 -7.94 12.11
CA ASN A 218 -30.27 -8.07 13.17
C ASN A 218 -30.86 -6.73 13.63
N SER A 219 -30.56 -5.62 12.93
CA SER A 219 -30.94 -4.25 13.33
C SER A 219 -32.44 -4.01 13.47
N ASP A 220 -33.29 -4.89 12.94
CA ASP A 220 -34.76 -4.80 13.06
C ASP A 220 -35.32 -5.46 14.33
N LYS A 221 -34.50 -6.19 15.10
CA LYS A 221 -34.92 -6.83 16.36
C LYS A 221 -34.25 -6.13 17.53
N SER A 222 -34.93 -5.11 18.03
CA SER A 222 -34.66 -4.49 19.32
C SER A 222 -34.75 -5.54 20.43
N GLU A 223 -33.63 -6.15 20.81
CA GLU A 223 -33.31 -6.58 22.17
C GLU A 223 -31.96 -7.31 22.18
N SER A 224 -31.06 -6.87 23.07
CA SER A 224 -29.72 -7.41 23.36
C SER A 224 -28.58 -6.97 22.43
N SER A 225 -28.16 -5.70 22.56
CA SER A 225 -26.75 -5.35 22.29
C SER A 225 -25.87 -6.02 23.34
N LEU A 226 -25.47 -7.27 23.08
CA LEU A 226 -24.58 -8.07 23.93
C LEU A 226 -23.14 -7.53 24.00
N PHE A 227 -22.84 -6.44 23.28
CA PHE A 227 -21.54 -5.79 23.25
C PHE A 227 -21.71 -4.26 23.35
N ASP A 228 -20.81 -3.61 24.07
CA ASP A 228 -20.77 -2.16 24.25
C ASP A 228 -20.66 -1.48 22.86
N ASN A 229 -21.77 -0.95 22.36
CA ASN A 229 -21.93 -0.41 21.01
C ASN A 229 -20.86 0.64 20.68
N SER A 230 -20.35 1.34 21.70
CA SER A 230 -19.31 2.35 21.55
C SER A 230 -17.94 1.75 21.16
N LYS A 231 -17.53 0.66 21.82
CA LYS A 231 -16.23 0.01 21.59
C LYS A 231 -16.19 -0.69 20.23
N SER A 232 -17.27 -1.39 19.88
CA SER A 232 -17.40 -2.09 18.59
C SER A 232 -17.42 -1.10 17.42
N TYR A 233 -18.14 0.03 17.55
CA TYR A 233 -18.17 1.10 16.55
C TYR A 233 -16.79 1.75 16.32
N ASN A 234 -16.06 2.06 17.40
CA ASN A 234 -14.75 2.69 17.30
C ASN A 234 -13.72 1.77 16.64
N SER A 235 -13.76 0.47 16.96
CA SER A 235 -12.85 -0.51 16.38
C SER A 235 -13.09 -0.73 14.88
N ASP A 236 -14.35 -0.83 14.45
CA ASP A 236 -14.68 -0.96 13.03
C ASP A 236 -14.25 0.29 12.25
N LYS A 237 -14.50 1.48 12.81
CA LYS A 237 -14.05 2.76 12.22
C LYS A 237 -12.53 2.85 12.11
N PHE A 238 -11.79 2.48 13.16
CA PHE A 238 -10.33 2.43 13.15
C PHE A 238 -9.81 1.48 12.06
N THR A 239 -10.38 0.29 11.99
CA THR A 239 -9.99 -0.71 10.99
C THR A 239 -10.24 -0.22 9.57
N GLN A 240 -11.41 0.37 9.30
CA GLN A 240 -11.72 0.96 8.01
C GLN A 240 -10.74 2.08 7.65
N ALA A 241 -10.41 2.95 8.61
CA ALA A 241 -9.43 4.01 8.42
C ALA A 241 -8.05 3.44 8.04
N VAL A 242 -7.60 2.38 8.73
CA VAL A 242 -6.34 1.68 8.43
C VAL A 242 -6.36 1.08 7.01
N MET A 243 -7.45 0.41 6.61
CA MET A 243 -7.56 -0.15 5.26
C MET A 243 -7.57 0.92 4.17
N ILE A 244 -8.31 2.01 4.37
CA ILE A 244 -8.33 3.15 3.45
C ILE A 244 -6.93 3.75 3.34
N TYR A 245 -6.25 3.89 4.47
CA TYR A 245 -4.90 4.42 4.55
C TYR A 245 -3.90 3.55 3.79
N ILE A 246 -3.86 2.23 4.05
CA ILE A 246 -2.95 1.29 3.38
C ILE A 246 -3.22 1.26 1.86
N ARG A 247 -4.48 1.15 1.44
CA ARG A 247 -4.86 1.17 0.01
C ARG A 247 -4.50 2.51 -0.65
N GLY A 248 -4.60 3.60 0.10
CA GLY A 248 -4.25 4.94 -0.35
C GLY A 248 -2.75 5.18 -0.55
N LEU A 249 -1.87 4.44 0.14
CA LEU A 249 -0.42 4.57 -0.03
C LEU A 249 0.02 4.30 -1.47
N MET A 250 -0.54 3.27 -2.11
CA MET A 250 -0.23 2.96 -3.52
C MET A 250 -0.66 4.09 -4.46
N PHE A 251 -1.85 4.67 -4.23
CA PHE A 251 -2.35 5.81 -4.98
C PHE A 251 -1.39 7.01 -4.89
N LEU A 252 -0.80 7.26 -3.72
CA LEU A 252 0.15 8.34 -3.55
C LEU A 252 1.50 8.11 -4.25
N ASN A 253 1.89 6.86 -4.49
CA ASN A 253 3.13 6.54 -5.21
C ASN A 253 2.98 6.62 -6.74
N ILE A 254 1.80 6.29 -7.25
CA ILE A 254 1.53 6.21 -8.69
C ILE A 254 1.09 7.56 -9.26
N VAL A 255 0.18 8.26 -8.55
CA VAL A 255 -0.42 9.49 -9.07
C VAL A 255 0.50 10.68 -8.84
N HIS A 256 0.91 11.30 -9.95
CA HIS A 256 1.85 12.41 -9.95
C HIS A 256 1.38 13.57 -9.02
N PRO A 257 2.29 14.23 -8.26
CA PRO A 257 1.95 15.33 -7.35
C PRO A 257 1.11 16.43 -7.99
N PHE A 258 1.39 16.77 -9.25
CA PHE A 258 0.62 17.75 -10.02
C PHE A 258 -0.86 17.36 -10.13
N LEU A 259 -1.15 16.12 -10.53
CA LEU A 259 -2.52 15.65 -10.73
C LEU A 259 -3.30 15.65 -9.41
N ARG A 260 -2.66 15.25 -8.31
CA ARG A 260 -3.29 15.26 -6.97
C ARG A 260 -3.60 16.66 -6.46
N ARG A 261 -2.81 17.66 -6.85
CA ARG A 261 -2.99 19.04 -6.40
C ARG A 261 -4.07 19.78 -7.21
N TYR A 262 -4.13 19.55 -8.52
CA TYR A 262 -4.93 20.36 -9.43
C TYR A 262 -6.17 19.67 -10.01
N VAL A 263 -6.19 18.34 -10.10
CA VAL A 263 -7.37 17.61 -10.61
C VAL A 263 -8.33 17.32 -9.45
N PRO A 264 -9.59 17.81 -9.48
CA PRO A 264 -10.51 17.71 -8.36
C PRO A 264 -10.74 16.28 -7.84
N TYR A 265 -10.86 15.31 -8.75
CA TYR A 265 -11.05 13.90 -8.40
C TYR A 265 -9.90 13.35 -7.55
N PHE A 266 -8.65 13.54 -7.98
CA PHE A 266 -7.46 13.08 -7.26
C PHE A 266 -7.26 13.85 -5.95
N LYS A 267 -7.53 15.16 -5.96
CA LYS A 267 -7.46 16.00 -4.75
C LYS A 267 -8.40 15.51 -3.66
N LYS A 268 -9.66 15.21 -3.99
CA LYS A 268 -10.63 14.66 -3.03
C LYS A 268 -10.13 13.35 -2.42
N LYS A 269 -9.59 12.45 -3.24
CA LYS A 269 -9.05 11.16 -2.78
C LYS A 269 -7.82 11.33 -1.88
N THR A 270 -6.94 12.29 -2.18
CA THR A 270 -5.80 12.64 -1.32
C THR A 270 -6.27 13.19 0.03
N ASN A 271 -7.27 14.06 0.06
CA ASN A 271 -7.77 14.63 1.33
C ASN A 271 -8.34 13.55 2.27
N VAL A 272 -9.18 12.65 1.75
CA VAL A 272 -9.73 11.52 2.52
C VAL A 272 -8.61 10.68 3.13
N LEU A 273 -7.54 10.43 2.36
CA LEU A 273 -6.39 9.66 2.83
C LEU A 273 -5.63 10.36 3.97
N LEU A 274 -5.44 11.67 3.88
CA LEU A 274 -4.77 12.47 4.91
C LEU A 274 -5.60 12.54 6.20
N GLU A 275 -6.92 12.72 6.08
CA GLU A 275 -7.85 12.72 7.23
C GLU A 275 -7.82 11.39 7.98
N ASN A 276 -7.87 10.26 7.26
CA ASN A 276 -7.77 8.92 7.88
C ASN A 276 -6.39 8.68 8.50
N GLY A 277 -5.30 9.13 7.86
CA GLY A 277 -3.96 9.05 8.43
C GLY A 277 -3.83 9.85 9.73
N GLY A 278 -4.39 11.06 9.77
CA GLY A 278 -4.44 11.89 10.98
C GLY A 278 -5.21 11.22 12.12
N TYR A 279 -6.38 10.65 11.81
CA TYR A 279 -7.20 9.92 12.79
C TYR A 279 -6.46 8.72 13.42
N ILE A 280 -5.77 7.93 12.61
CA ILE A 280 -5.00 6.77 13.11
C ILE A 280 -3.88 7.22 14.06
N ILE A 281 -3.17 8.30 13.73
CA ILE A 281 -2.05 8.81 14.54
C ILE A 281 -2.57 9.45 15.83
N SER A 282 -3.70 10.15 15.80
CA SER A 282 -4.26 10.80 16.99
C SER A 282 -4.86 9.82 18.00
N ASP A 283 -5.41 8.70 17.55
CA ASP A 283 -5.98 7.67 18.45
C ASP A 283 -4.91 6.72 19.01
N THR A 284 -3.67 6.74 18.48
CA THR A 284 -2.57 5.85 18.90
C THR A 284 -1.48 6.53 19.74
N GLY A 285 -1.61 7.83 20.00
CA GLY A 285 -0.70 8.62 20.84
C GLY A 285 -1.31 8.99 22.19
#